data_AF-A0A8D9HC29-F1
#
_entry.id   AF-A0A8D9HC29-F1
#
_cell.length_a   1.000
_cell.length_b   1.000
_cell.length_c   1.000
_cell.angle_alpha   90.00
_cell.angle_beta   90.00
_cell.angle_gamma   90.00
#
_symmetry.space_group_name_H-M   'P 1'
#
loop_
_entity.id
_entity.type
_entity.pdbx_description
1 polymer ?
#
loop_
_entity_poly.entity_id
_entity_poly.type
_entity_poly.pdbx_seq_one_letter_code
_entity_poly.pdbx_strand_id
1 'polypeptide(L)' 'ALADNGRIQNHCSHLSCLKCSIEYGCNVADYFAWSLMDNYEFGIGYTLQFGMNWVNFTNPADRREKDSGKWYSRFVAK' A
#
# COMPACT_ATOMS: atom_id res chain seq x y z
N ALA A 1 -7.17 -3.42 11.14
CA ALA A 1 -5.86 -3.55 10.45
C ALA A 1 -5.98 -4.32 9.13
N LEU A 2 -6.57 -5.54 9.11
CA LEU A 2 -6.71 -6.33 7.88
C LEU A 2 -7.74 -5.77 6.90
N ALA A 3 -8.91 -5.36 7.41
CA ALA A 3 -9.89 -4.61 6.63
C ALA A 3 -9.46 -3.13 6.59
N ASP A 4 -8.85 -2.72 5.48
CA ASP A 4 -8.23 -1.42 5.29
C ASP A 4 -8.71 -0.72 4.00
N ASN A 5 -10.02 -0.71 3.79
CA ASN A 5 -10.66 -0.13 2.60
C ASN A 5 -10.25 1.32 2.32
N GLY A 6 -9.92 2.10 3.34
CA GLY A 6 -9.39 3.46 3.16
C GLY A 6 -8.06 3.49 2.38
N ARG A 7 -7.20 2.48 2.56
CA ARG A 7 -5.95 2.33 1.79
C ARG A 7 -6.23 1.94 0.33
N ILE A 8 -7.23 1.09 0.08
CA ILE A 8 -7.69 0.79 -1.28
C ILE A 8 -8.15 2.08 -1.98
N GLN A 9 -9.02 2.86 -1.33
CA GLN A 9 -9.50 4.13 -1.86
C GLN A 9 -8.34 5.11 -2.13
N ASN A 10 -7.36 5.16 -1.23
CA ASN A 10 -6.16 5.98 -1.41
C ASN A 10 -5.32 5.56 -2.62
N HIS A 11 -5.06 4.27 -2.82
CA HIS A 11 -4.35 3.80 -4.02
C HIS A 11 -5.14 4.10 -5.30
N CYS A 12 -6.45 3.83 -5.32
CA CYS A 12 -7.30 4.15 -6.46
C CYS A 12 -7.24 5.63 -6.84
N SER A 13 -7.34 6.53 -5.86
CA SER A 13 -7.30 7.98 -6.12
C SER A 13 -5.92 8.42 -6.60
N HIS A 14 -4.83 7.96 -5.98
CA HIS A 14 -3.48 8.33 -6.40
C HIS A 14 -3.13 7.82 -7.79
N LEU A 15 -3.47 6.57 -8.10
CA LEU A 15 -3.23 5.99 -9.43
C LEU A 15 -4.08 6.69 -10.51
N SER A 16 -5.30 7.14 -10.17
CA SER A 16 -6.12 7.94 -11.09
C SER A 16 -5.46 9.29 -11.38
N CYS A 17 -4.96 9.99 -10.35
CA CYS A 17 -4.21 11.23 -10.55
C CYS A 17 -2.92 11.00 -11.35
N LEU A 18 -2.19 9.93 -11.05
CA LEU A 18 -0.97 9.56 -11.77
C LEU A 18 -1.24 9.34 -13.26
N LYS A 19 -2.32 8.61 -13.56
CA LYS A 19 -2.79 8.43 -14.93
C LYS A 19 -3.09 9.76 -15.61
N CYS A 20 -3.84 10.66 -14.96
CA CYS A 20 -4.09 11.99 -15.51
C CYS A 20 -2.78 12.74 -15.80
N SER A 21 -1.82 12.74 -14.87
CA SER A 21 -0.51 13.39 -15.09
C SER A 21 0.23 12.83 -16.32
N ILE A 22 0.18 11.51 -16.54
CA ILE A 22 0.75 10.87 -17.73
C ILE A 22 0.03 11.35 -18.99
N GLU A 23 -1.31 11.43 -18.98
CA GLU A 23 -2.11 11.94 -20.10
C GLU A 23 -1.82 13.43 -20.41
N TYR A 24 -1.42 14.21 -19.41
CA TYR A 24 -0.96 15.60 -19.57
C TYR A 24 0.52 15.73 -20.00
N GLY A 25 1.21 14.62 -20.29
CA GLY A 25 2.56 14.61 -20.84
C GLY A 25 3.69 14.47 -19.82
N CYS A 26 3.38 14.19 -18.54
CA CYS A 26 4.42 13.83 -17.57
C CYS A 26 5.03 12.46 -17.93
N ASN A 27 6.37 12.39 -18.00
CA ASN A 27 7.08 11.14 -18.23
C ASN A 27 7.25 10.36 -16.91
N VAL A 28 6.31 9.46 -16.62
CA VAL A 28 6.34 8.58 -15.44
C VAL A 28 6.47 7.14 -15.91
N ALA A 29 7.53 6.46 -15.46
CA ALA A 29 7.78 5.06 -15.81
C ALA A 29 7.07 4.09 -14.85
N ASP A 30 7.13 4.35 -13.54
CA ASP A 30 6.75 3.38 -12.51
C ASP A 30 6.10 4.03 -11.28
N TYR A 31 5.39 3.22 -10.51
CA TYR A 31 4.81 3.57 -9.22
C TYR A 31 5.07 2.46 -8.19
N PHE A 32 5.56 2.85 -7.01
CA PHE A 32 5.81 1.94 -5.89
C PHE A 32 4.94 2.32 -4.70
N ALA A 33 4.06 1.40 -4.29
CA ALA A 33 3.27 1.57 -3.08
C ALA A 33 4.15 1.48 -1.83
N TRP A 34 4.10 2.51 -0.98
CA TRP A 34 4.65 2.44 0.37
C TRP A 34 3.57 1.91 1.34
N SER A 35 3.77 0.80 2.03
CA SER A 35 4.92 -0.11 2.01
C SER A 35 4.47 -1.55 1.80
N LEU A 36 5.42 -2.45 1.56
CA LEU A 36 5.12 -3.87 1.42
C LEU A 36 4.52 -4.45 2.71
N MET A 37 5.05 -4.07 3.87
CA MET A 37 4.65 -4.60 5.18
C MET A 37 4.74 -3.53 6.26
N ASP A 38 3.93 -3.68 7.30
CA ASP A 38 3.99 -2.83 8.49
C ASP A 38 5.40 -2.87 9.09
N ASN A 39 5.95 -1.70 9.40
CA ASN A 39 7.32 -1.55 9.84
C ASN A 39 7.43 -0.43 10.90
N TYR A 40 8.66 -0.05 11.24
CA TYR A 40 8.94 1.02 12.20
C TYR A 40 8.83 2.39 11.52
N GLU A 41 7.88 3.21 11.95
CA GLU A 41 7.60 4.52 11.38
C GLU A 41 8.29 5.65 12.17
N PHE A 42 9.62 5.58 12.26
CA PHE A 42 10.48 6.61 12.85
C PHE A 42 10.00 7.05 14.25
N GLY A 43 9.82 8.36 14.48
CA GLY A 43 9.40 8.91 15.78
C GLY A 43 8.04 8.42 16.29
N ILE A 44 7.25 7.75 15.45
CA ILE A 44 5.93 7.20 15.80
C ILE A 44 6.00 5.70 16.18
N GLY A 45 7.16 5.08 15.97
CA GLY A 45 7.38 3.68 16.30
C GLY A 45 6.48 2.73 15.50
N TYR A 46 5.99 1.68 16.15
CA TYR A 46 5.17 0.63 15.52
C TYR A 46 3.66 0.88 15.59
N THR A 47 3.24 2.07 16.00
CA THR A 47 1.82 2.38 16.21
C THR A 47 1.07 2.67 14.90
N LEU A 48 1.79 3.15 13.88
CA LEU A 48 1.27 3.31 12.52
C LEU A 48 1.63 2.10 11.65
N GLN A 49 0.70 1.74 10.77
CA GLN A 49 0.74 0.52 9.99
C GLN A 49 0.47 0.83 8.51
N PHE A 50 1.50 1.28 7.77
CA PHE A 50 1.39 1.67 6.36
C PHE A 50 1.32 0.48 5.40
N GLY A 51 1.79 -0.70 5.79
CA GLY A 51 2.03 -1.80 4.90
C GLY A 51 0.76 -2.40 4.31
N MET A 52 0.88 -2.97 3.12
CA MET A 52 -0.15 -3.84 2.51
C MET A 52 -0.23 -5.22 3.19
N ASN A 53 0.83 -5.61 3.91
CA ASN A 53 0.84 -6.78 4.77
C ASN A 53 0.88 -6.36 6.23
N TRP A 54 -0.05 -6.90 7.01
CA TRP A 54 -0.04 -6.77 8.46
C TRP A 54 1.07 -7.65 9.05
N VAL A 55 1.76 -7.13 10.06
CA VAL A 55 2.85 -7.82 10.75
C VAL A 55 2.52 -7.95 12.22
N ASN A 56 2.64 -9.17 12.74
CA ASN A 56 2.62 -9.39 14.18
C ASN A 56 3.98 -9.01 14.78
N PHE A 57 4.07 -7.86 15.47
CA PHE A 57 5.35 -7.40 16.02
C PHE A 57 5.88 -8.26 17.17
N THR A 58 5.05 -9.11 17.81
CA THR A 58 5.53 -10.07 18.82
C THR A 58 5.97 -11.40 18.20
N ASN A 59 5.52 -11.71 16.99
CA ASN A 59 5.94 -12.88 16.21
C ASN A 59 6.02 -12.52 14.71
N PRO A 60 7.13 -11.93 14.23
CA PRO A 60 7.23 -11.40 12.86
C PRO A 60 7.07 -12.43 11.73
N ALA A 61 7.12 -13.74 12.04
CA ALA A 61 6.79 -14.80 11.08
C ALA A 61 5.29 -14.82 10.73
N ASP A 62 4.43 -14.35 11.63
CA ASP A 62 2.99 -14.18 11.40
C ASP A 62 2.73 -12.87 10.64
N ARG A 63 2.65 -13.01 9.31
CA ARG A 63 2.30 -11.93 8.39
C ARG A 63 1.02 -12.29 7.67
N ARG A 64 0.13 -11.31 7.54
CA ARG A 64 -1.18 -11.50 6.92
C ARG A 64 -1.45 -10.41 5.91
N GLU A 65 -1.78 -10.81 4.70
CA GLU A 65 -2.14 -9.88 3.63
C GLU A 65 -3.43 -9.13 3.99
N LYS A 66 -3.39 -7.80 3.93
CA LYS A 66 -4.56 -6.95 4.15
C LYS A 66 -5.44 -6.93 2.89
N ASP A 67 -6.64 -6.40 3.01
CA ASP A 67 -7.55 -6.30 1.86
C ASP A 67 -6.97 -5.43 0.75
N SER A 68 -6.20 -4.38 1.11
CA SER A 68 -5.41 -3.60 0.16
C SER A 68 -4.34 -4.39 -0.57
N GLY A 69 -3.60 -5.27 0.11
CA GLY A 69 -2.61 -6.15 -0.53
C GLY A 69 -3.26 -7.09 -1.54
N LYS A 70 -4.36 -7.74 -1.14
CA LYS A 70 -5.14 -8.62 -2.02
C LYS A 70 -5.68 -7.88 -3.24
N TRP A 71 -6.18 -6.66 -3.03
CA TRP A 71 -6.67 -5.80 -4.09
C TRP A 71 -5.53 -5.39 -5.04
N TYR A 72 -4.40 -4.95 -4.50
CA TYR A 72 -3.24 -4.48 -5.28
C TYR A 72 -2.66 -5.62 -6.12
N SER A 73 -2.53 -6.82 -5.55
CA SER A 73 -2.10 -8.04 -6.26
C SER A 73 -3.00 -8.35 -7.47
N ARG A 74 -4.33 -8.26 -7.30
CA ARG A 74 -5.27 -8.41 -8.42
C ARG A 74 -5.21 -7.27 -9.44
N PHE A 75 -4.91 -6.06 -9.00
CA PHE A 75 -4.82 -4.88 -9.86
C PHE A 75 -3.60 -4.96 -10.78
N VAL A 76 -2.42 -5.33 -10.25
CA VAL A 76 -1.17 -5.40 -11.02
C VAL A 76 -0.99 -6.68 -11.84
N ALA A 77 -1.76 -7.73 -11.55
CA ALA A 77 -1.73 -8.98 -12.33
C ALA A 77 -2.43 -8.87 -13.69
N LYS A 78 -2.98 -7.71 -14.04
CA LYS A 78 -3.55 -7.40 -15.36
C LYS A 78 -2.54 -6.64 -16.21
#